data_AF-A0A4Y2B6H3-F1
#
_entry.id   AF-A0A4Y2B6H3-F1
#
_cell.length_a   1.000
_cell.length_b   1.000
_cell.length_c   1.000
_cell.angle_alpha   90.00
_cell.angle_beta   90.00
_cell.angle_gamma   90.00
#
_symmetry.space_group_name_H-M   'P 1'
#
loop_
_entity.id
_entity.type
_entity.pdbx_description
1 polymer ?
#
loop_
_entity_poly.entity_id
_entity_poly.type
_entity_poly.pdbx_seq_one_letter_code
_entity_poly.pdbx_strand_id
1 'polypeptide(L)'
;MSLTALNRQRGTFKTIINKIKSFITAFQSSEDSIKDNIELNNKLTSVKDILKGLDDIKIALYALPDDVDLKDSLEITVYMEEEAQEIKVSLLVF
;
A
#
# COMPACT_ATOMS: atom_id res chain seq x y z
N MET A 1 16.60 -10.99 -2.97
CA MET A 1 15.54 -11.49 -2.06
C MET A 1 14.82 -12.63 -2.78
N SER A 2 14.24 -13.63 -2.12
CA SER A 2 13.49 -14.69 -2.84
C SER A 2 12.06 -14.24 -3.16
N LEU A 3 11.43 -14.83 -4.18
CA LEU A 3 10.03 -14.57 -4.53
C LEU A 3 9.09 -14.74 -3.32
N THR A 4 9.29 -15.79 -2.52
CA THR A 4 8.53 -16.03 -1.28
C THR A 4 8.66 -14.89 -0.27
N ALA A 5 9.87 -14.33 -0.10
CA ALA A 5 10.10 -13.22 0.81
C ALA A 5 9.42 -11.93 0.32
N LEU A 6 9.50 -11.65 -0.98
CA LEU A 6 8.81 -10.52 -1.62
C LEU A 6 7.29 -10.65 -1.46
N ASN A 7 6.74 -11.83 -1.69
CA ASN A 7 5.30 -12.10 -1.51
C ASN A 7 4.86 -11.94 -0.05
N ARG A 8 5.69 -12.33 0.91
CA ARG A 8 5.40 -12.13 2.34
C ARG A 8 5.38 -10.64 2.70
N GLN A 9 6.35 -9.86 2.23
CA GLN A 9 6.39 -8.42 2.44
C GLN A 9 5.16 -7.73 1.82
N ARG A 10 4.80 -8.13 0.60
CA ARG A 10 3.58 -7.67 -0.09
C ARG A 10 2.31 -7.99 0.73
N GLY A 11 2.21 -9.18 1.30
CA GLY A 11 1.09 -9.56 2.18
C GLY A 11 0.94 -8.65 3.42
N THR A 12 2.07 -8.22 4.00
CA THR A 12 2.06 -7.24 5.10
C THR A 12 1.52 -5.90 4.64
N PHE A 13 1.97 -5.39 3.49
CA PHE A 13 1.46 -4.12 2.93
C PHE A 13 -0.03 -4.18 2.63
N LYS A 14 -0.52 -5.27 2.05
CA LYS A 14 -1.96 -5.48 1.80
C LYS A 14 -2.79 -5.40 3.08
N THR A 15 -2.27 -5.97 4.17
CA THR A 15 -2.93 -5.91 5.49
C THR A 15 -3.02 -4.47 6.00
N ILE A 16 -1.97 -3.68 5.83
CA ILE A 16 -1.94 -2.27 6.23
C ILE A 16 -2.91 -1.44 5.37
N ILE A 17 -2.87 -1.61 4.04
CA ILE A 17 -3.79 -0.97 3.09
C ILE A 17 -5.25 -1.17 3.52
N ASN A 18 -5.65 -2.42 3.82
CA ASN A 18 -7.01 -2.72 4.25
C ASN A 18 -7.40 -2.01 5.55
N LYS A 19 -6.49 -1.92 6.52
CA LYS A 19 -6.73 -1.18 7.78
C LYS A 19 -6.93 0.31 7.52
N ILE A 20 -6.17 0.90 6.57
CA ILE A 20 -6.32 2.31 6.20
C ILE A 20 -7.65 2.53 5.46
N LYS A 21 -8.07 1.63 4.56
CA LYS A 21 -9.38 1.69 3.91
C LYS A 21 -10.53 1.69 4.92
N SER A 22 -10.48 0.80 5.92
CA SER A 22 -11.46 0.78 7.01
C SER A 22 -11.45 2.07 7.82
N PHE A 23 -10.26 2.63 8.10
CA PHE A 23 -10.14 3.93 8.77
C PHE A 23 -10.81 5.06 7.96
N ILE A 24 -10.52 5.17 6.66
CA ILE A 24 -11.12 6.21 5.79
C ILE A 24 -12.64 6.10 5.77
N THR A 25 -13.17 4.88 5.65
CA THR A 25 -14.62 4.65 5.64
C THR A 25 -15.27 5.11 6.94
N ALA A 26 -14.66 4.79 8.09
CA ALA A 26 -15.14 5.23 9.40
C ALA A 26 -15.02 6.74 9.57
N PHE A 27 -13.92 7.34 9.09
CA PHE A 27 -13.66 8.76 9.15
C PHE A 27 -14.70 9.57 8.36
N GLN A 28 -15.00 9.16 7.12
CA GLN A 28 -16.02 9.79 6.28
C GLN A 28 -17.43 9.72 6.86
N SER A 29 -17.72 8.69 7.66
CA SER A 29 -19.04 8.48 8.26
C SER A 29 -19.24 9.24 9.57
N SER A 30 -18.22 9.92 10.09
CA SER A 30 -18.28 10.63 11.37
C SER A 30 -18.73 12.09 11.18
N GLU A 31 -19.77 12.51 11.91
CA GLU A 31 -20.20 13.93 11.97
C GLU A 31 -19.20 14.82 12.74
N ASP A 32 -18.31 14.23 13.54
CA ASP A 32 -17.18 14.90 14.21
C ASP A 32 -15.96 14.92 13.29
N SER A 33 -16.00 15.74 12.24
CA SER A 33 -14.88 15.90 11.28
C SER A 33 -13.61 16.51 11.90
N ILE A 34 -13.69 16.97 13.15
CA ILE A 34 -12.54 17.44 13.93
C ILE A 34 -11.98 16.26 14.73
N LYS A 35 -11.40 15.27 14.04
CA LYS A 35 -10.65 14.19 14.66
C LYS A 35 -9.28 14.01 14.00
N ASP A 36 -8.28 14.41 14.79
CA ASP A 36 -6.84 14.21 14.67
C ASP A 36 -6.23 14.21 13.27
N ASN A 37 -5.89 15.42 12.81
CA ASN A 37 -4.89 15.67 11.76
C ASN A 37 -3.58 14.86 11.98
N ILE A 38 -3.25 14.53 13.23
CA ILE A 38 -2.12 13.66 13.58
C ILE A 38 -2.35 12.24 13.03
N GLU A 39 -3.53 11.68 13.21
CA GLU A 39 -3.85 10.33 12.75
C GLU A 39 -3.92 10.26 11.22
N LEU A 40 -4.52 11.28 10.56
CA LEU A 40 -4.49 11.41 9.10
C LEU A 40 -3.05 11.47 8.57
N ASN A 41 -2.18 12.28 9.18
CA ASN A 41 -0.77 12.37 8.79
C ASN A 41 -0.01 11.06 9.03
N ASN A 42 -0.32 10.33 10.10
CA ASN A 42 0.24 9.00 10.35
C ASN A 42 -0.18 8.00 9.25
N LYS A 43 -1.46 8.01 8.85
CA LYS A 43 -1.93 7.16 7.73
C LYS A 43 -1.26 7.54 6.41
N LEU A 44 -1.16 8.84 6.12
CA LEU A 44 -0.50 9.32 4.90
C LEU A 44 0.97 8.91 4.84
N THR A 45 1.68 9.00 5.96
CA THR A 45 3.08 8.53 6.07
C THR A 45 3.18 7.03 5.80
N SER A 46 2.29 6.24 6.43
CA SER A 46 2.25 4.78 6.20
C SER A 46 2.01 4.44 4.72
N VAL A 47 1.14 5.18 4.03
CA VAL A 47 0.87 4.97 2.59
C VAL A 47 2.09 5.31 1.74
N LYS A 48 2.81 6.40 2.06
CA LYS A 48 4.06 6.76 1.35
C LYS A 48 5.12 5.67 1.51
N ASP A 49 5.27 5.12 2.71
CA ASP A 49 6.22 4.05 2.97
C ASP A 49 5.85 2.76 2.22
N ILE A 50 4.55 2.44 2.12
CA ILE A 50 4.05 1.32 1.32
C ILE A 50 4.35 1.52 -0.16
N LEU A 51 4.08 2.71 -0.72
CA LEU A 51 4.37 3.01 -2.13
C LEU A 51 5.86 2.82 -2.44
N LYS A 52 6.75 3.33 -1.58
CA LYS A 52 8.18 3.09 -1.69
C LYS A 52 8.53 1.60 -1.61
N GLY A 53 7.96 0.89 -0.63
CA GLY A 53 8.20 -0.54 -0.46
C GLY A 53 7.68 -1.40 -1.63
N LEU A 54 6.60 -1.00 -2.30
CA LEU A 54 6.10 -1.66 -3.51
C LEU A 54 7.02 -1.40 -4.70
N ASP A 55 7.60 -0.20 -4.81
CA ASP A 55 8.63 0.10 -5.81
C ASP A 55 9.89 -0.75 -5.61
N ASP A 56 10.37 -0.83 -4.37
CA ASP A 56 11.48 -1.71 -4.00
C ASP A 56 11.18 -3.19 -4.33
N ILE A 57 9.93 -3.65 -4.14
CA ILE A 57 9.50 -5.00 -4.53
C ILE A 57 9.55 -5.16 -6.06
N LYS A 58 9.07 -4.21 -6.85
CA LYS A 58 9.14 -4.27 -8.32
C LYS A 58 10.59 -4.40 -8.79
N ILE A 59 11.48 -3.56 -8.26
CA ILE A 59 12.92 -3.61 -8.56
C ILE A 59 13.50 -4.98 -8.20
N ALA A 60 13.15 -5.51 -7.03
CA ALA A 60 13.63 -6.82 -6.60
C ALA A 60 13.05 -7.99 -7.43
N LEU A 61 11.81 -7.88 -7.92
CA LEU A 61 11.21 -8.86 -8.83
C LEU A 61 11.96 -8.87 -10.17
N TYR A 62 12.25 -7.71 -10.76
CA TYR A 62 13.03 -7.61 -12.01
C TYR A 62 14.48 -8.09 -11.88
N ALA A 63 15.02 -8.16 -10.65
CA ALA A 63 16.34 -8.70 -10.39
C ALA A 63 16.35 -10.23 -10.17
N LEU A 64 15.19 -10.89 -10.19
CA LEU A 64 15.11 -12.35 -10.13
C LEU A 64 15.51 -12.98 -11.48
N PRO A 65 15.98 -14.24 -11.47
CA PRO A 65 16.26 -14.99 -12.69
C PRO A 65 15.07 -15.06 -13.67
N ASP A 66 15.36 -15.03 -14.97
CA ASP A 66 14.36 -14.99 -16.06
C ASP A 66 13.47 -16.25 -16.14
N ASP A 67 13.88 -17.36 -15.52
CA ASP A 67 13.12 -18.61 -15.46
C ASP A 67 12.02 -18.61 -14.39
N VAL A 68 11.96 -17.57 -13.55
CA VAL A 68 10.89 -17.38 -12.58
C VAL A 68 9.69 -16.71 -13.25
N ASP A 69 8.51 -17.32 -13.17
CA ASP A 69 7.27 -16.67 -13.61
C ASP A 69 6.90 -15.54 -12.65
N LEU A 70 7.02 -14.30 -13.13
CA LEU A 70 6.75 -13.08 -12.37
C LEU A 70 5.42 -12.43 -12.74
N LYS A 71 4.69 -12.93 -13.75
CA LYS A 71 3.53 -12.22 -14.32
C LYS A 71 2.52 -11.82 -13.25
N ASP A 72 2.02 -12.81 -12.51
CA ASP A 72 1.01 -12.58 -11.47
C ASP A 72 1.57 -11.70 -10.34
N SER A 73 2.85 -11.88 -10.01
CA SER A 73 3.49 -11.10 -8.95
C SER A 73 3.64 -9.63 -9.31
N LEU A 74 3.96 -9.32 -10.57
CA LEU A 74 4.05 -7.95 -11.06
C LEU A 74 2.65 -7.33 -11.15
N GLU A 75 1.68 -8.05 -11.71
CA GLU A 75 0.29 -7.58 -11.82
C GLU A 75 -0.31 -7.22 -10.45
N ILE A 76 -0.16 -8.10 -9.45
CA ILE A 76 -0.62 -7.83 -8.09
C ILE A 76 0.12 -6.63 -7.47
N THR A 77 1.42 -6.48 -7.75
CA THR A 77 2.21 -5.38 -7.18
C THR A 77 1.77 -4.03 -7.76
N VAL A 78 1.50 -3.97 -9.07
CA VAL A 78 0.96 -2.78 -9.75
C VAL A 78 -0.44 -2.44 -9.21
N TYR A 79 -1.33 -3.43 -9.12
CA TYR A 79 -2.67 -3.23 -8.57
C TYR A 79 -2.63 -2.64 -7.14
N MET A 80 -1.72 -3.14 -6.28
CA MET A 80 -1.57 -2.60 -4.93
C MET A 80 -1.00 -1.17 -4.90
N GLU A 81 -0.16 -0.81 -5.87
CA GLU A 81 0.38 0.54 -6.02
C GLU A 81 -0.72 1.53 -6.43
N GLU A 82 -1.58 1.13 -7.37
CA GLU A 82 -2.78 1.90 -7.76
C GLU A 82 -3.70 2.12 -6.55
N GLU A 83 -4.04 1.05 -5.81
CA GLU A 83 -4.85 1.16 -4.59
C GLU A 83 -4.22 2.10 -3.55
N ALA A 84 -2.91 2.00 -3.33
CA ALA A 84 -2.21 2.86 -2.37
C ALA A 84 -2.19 4.33 -2.83
N GLN A 85 -2.09 4.58 -4.13
CA GLN A 85 -2.13 5.92 -4.71
C GLN A 85 -3.52 6.56 -4.58
N GLU A 86 -4.59 5.80 -4.82
CA GLU A 86 -5.97 6.25 -4.59
C GLU A 86 -6.22 6.62 -3.12
N ILE A 87 -5.73 5.80 -2.19
CA ILE A 87 -5.80 6.06 -0.75
C ILE A 87 -5.04 7.34 -0.40
N LYS A 88 -3.83 7.53 -0.94
CA LYS A 88 -3.02 8.73 -0.73
C LYS A 88 -3.77 9.98 -1.17
N VAL A 89 -4.39 9.95 -2.34
CA VAL A 89 -5.20 11.07 -2.84
C VAL A 89 -6.39 11.32 -1.91
N SER A 90 -7.10 10.27 -1.50
CA SER A 90 -8.23 10.38 -0.58
C SER A 90 -7.85 11.02 0.77
N LEU A 91 -6.69 10.63 1.33
CA LEU A 91 -6.18 11.19 2.60
C LEU A 91 -5.75 12.65 2.50
N LEU A 92 -5.43 13.15 1.30
CA LEU A 92 -5.05 14.55 1.07
C LEU A 92 -6.25 15.49 0.87
N VAL A 93 -7.45 14.93 0.69
CA VAL A 93 -8.69 15.69 0.47
C VAL A 93 -9.44 15.99 1.78
N PHE A 94 -9.13 15.27 2.86
CA PHE A 94 -9.61 15.56 4.22
C PHE A 94 -8.85 16.74 4.84
#